data_AF-A0AAW9E9J2-F1
#
_entry.id   AF-A0AAW9E9J2-F1
#
_cell.length_a   1.000
_cell.length_b   1.000
_cell.length_c   1.000
_cell.angle_alpha   90.00
_cell.angle_beta   90.00
_cell.angle_gamma   90.00
#
_symmetry.space_group_name_H-M   'P 1'
#
loop_
_entity.id
_entity.type
_entity.pdbx_description
1 polymer ?
#
loop_
_entity_poly.entity_id
_entity_poly.type
_entity_poly.pdbx_seq_one_letter_code
_entity_poly.pdbx_strand_id
1 'polypeptide(L)'
;ALYVSLQQRNLYGLLAQFNQDNAERKIYWLLSLLLDALKRQTHAEVYCVNQDKQPLIMALSQLPSAMLLAVSESWKQCRHQLVTIPAINKELL
;
A
#
# COMPACT_ATOMS: atom_id res chain seq x y z
N ALA A 1 -12.41 3.88 -1.00
CA ALA A 1 -11.49 4.64 -1.87
C ALA A 1 -10.44 3.75 -2.53
N LEU A 2 -9.50 3.16 -1.77
CA LEU A 2 -8.39 2.35 -2.34
C LEU A 2 -8.85 1.17 -3.21
N TYR A 3 -9.88 0.44 -2.78
CA TYR A 3 -10.50 -0.62 -3.59
C TYR A 3 -11.05 -0.11 -4.92
N VAL A 4 -11.70 1.07 -4.93
CA VAL A 4 -12.28 1.68 -6.14
C VAL A 4 -11.17 2.16 -7.07
N SER A 5 -10.12 2.79 -6.53
CA SER A 5 -8.93 3.22 -7.28
C SER A 5 -8.21 2.06 -7.95
N LEU A 6 -8.13 0.88 -7.30
CA LEU A 6 -7.57 -0.33 -7.89
C LEU A 6 -8.43 -0.87 -9.03
N GLN A 7 -9.75 -0.93 -8.83
CA GLN A 7 -10.70 -1.35 -9.89
C GLN A 7 -10.62 -0.43 -11.11
N GLN A 8 -10.46 0.88 -10.89
CA GLN A 8 -10.33 1.89 -11.94
C GLN A 8 -8.90 2.06 -12.48
N ARG A 9 -7.92 1.32 -11.93
CA ARG A 9 -6.47 1.47 -12.20
C ARG A 9 -5.97 2.92 -12.06
N ASN A 10 -6.68 3.75 -11.29
CA ASN A 10 -6.33 5.15 -11.05
C ASN A 10 -5.85 5.31 -9.61
N LEU A 11 -4.53 5.15 -9.45
CA LEU A 11 -3.86 5.32 -8.17
C LEU A 11 -3.52 6.79 -7.87
N TYR A 12 -3.55 7.69 -8.86
CA TYR A 12 -3.31 9.12 -8.65
C TYR A 12 -4.35 9.76 -7.72
N GLY A 13 -5.60 9.29 -7.76
CA GLY A 13 -6.65 9.73 -6.84
C GLY A 13 -6.38 9.41 -5.36
N LEU A 14 -5.41 8.54 -5.05
CA LEU A 14 -4.99 8.25 -3.68
C LEU A 14 -3.99 9.27 -3.14
N LEU A 15 -3.32 10.05 -4.00
CA LEU A 15 -2.29 11.01 -3.58
C LEU A 15 -2.83 12.03 -2.57
N ALA A 16 -4.03 12.57 -2.83
CA ALA A 16 -4.72 13.49 -1.92
C ALA A 16 -5.03 12.86 -0.55
N GLN A 17 -5.19 11.53 -0.48
CA GLN A 17 -5.42 10.83 0.78
C GLN A 17 -4.13 10.60 1.56
N PHE A 18 -2.99 10.48 0.87
CA PHE A 18 -1.67 10.31 1.49
C PHE A 18 -1.01 11.65 1.84
N ASN A 19 -1.41 12.78 1.26
CA ASN A 19 -0.83 14.11 1.53
C ASN A 19 -1.30 14.77 2.86
N GLN A 20 -2.27 14.16 3.55
CA GLN A 20 -2.82 14.71 4.80
C GLN A 20 -1.99 14.33 6.05
N ASP A 21 -2.26 14.99 7.17
CA ASP A 21 -1.77 14.55 8.49
C ASP A 21 -2.09 13.06 8.69
N ASN A 22 -1.09 12.28 9.13
CA ASN A 22 -1.06 10.81 9.20
C ASN A 22 -0.67 10.05 7.91
N ALA A 23 -0.02 10.70 6.93
CA ALA A 23 0.58 10.06 5.76
C ALA A 23 1.35 8.77 6.10
N GLU A 24 2.21 8.82 7.11
CA GLU A 24 3.03 7.68 7.55
C GLU A 24 2.18 6.47 7.95
N ARG A 25 1.13 6.69 8.76
CA ARG A 25 0.23 5.62 9.22
C ARG A 25 -0.55 5.02 8.05
N LYS A 26 -0.98 5.84 7.11
CA LYS A 26 -1.68 5.37 5.90
C LYS A 26 -0.74 4.53 5.03
N ILE A 27 0.51 4.93 4.86
CA ILE A 27 1.53 4.15 4.12
C ILE A 27 1.80 2.83 4.82
N TYR A 28 1.89 2.82 6.16
CA TYR A 28 2.02 1.58 6.93
C TYR A 28 0.87 0.61 6.67
N TRP A 29 -0.39 1.09 6.69
CA TRP A 29 -1.55 0.25 6.36
C TRP A 29 -1.50 -0.27 4.92
N LEU A 30 -1.12 0.58 3.95
CA LEU A 30 -0.94 0.15 2.57
C LEU A 30 0.10 -0.96 2.45
N LEU A 31 1.26 -0.80 3.09
CA LEU A 31 2.32 -1.82 3.10
C LEU A 31 1.83 -3.13 3.71
N SER A 32 1.04 -3.08 4.80
CA SER A 32 0.48 -4.29 5.40
C SER A 32 -0.48 -5.03 4.45
N LEU A 33 -1.29 -4.30 3.66
CA LEU A 33 -2.21 -4.87 2.67
C LEU A 33 -1.46 -5.49 1.48
N LEU A 34 -0.39 -4.85 1.01
CA LEU A 34 0.45 -5.39 -0.07
C LEU A 34 1.15 -6.68 0.36
N LEU A 35 1.65 -6.72 1.61
CA LEU A 35 2.24 -7.93 2.19
C LEU A 35 1.22 -9.05 2.36
N ASP A 36 0.00 -8.74 2.79
CA ASP A 36 -1.06 -9.75 2.92
C ASP A 36 -1.51 -10.29 1.55
N ALA A 37 -1.48 -9.46 0.49
CA ALA A 37 -1.70 -9.93 -0.88
C ALA A 37 -0.62 -10.91 -1.35
N LEU A 38 0.65 -10.64 -1.02
CA LEU A 38 1.76 -11.56 -1.27
C LEU A 38 1.64 -12.86 -0.47
N LYS A 39 1.27 -12.78 0.82
CA LYS A 39 1.02 -13.96 1.66
C LYS A 39 -0.09 -14.82 1.07
N ARG A 40 -1.14 -14.21 0.52
CA ARG A 40 -2.21 -14.95 -0.17
C ARG A 40 -1.71 -15.68 -1.41
N GLN A 41 -0.84 -15.07 -2.21
CA GLN A 41 -0.23 -15.73 -3.38
C GLN A 41 0.64 -16.93 -3.00
N THR A 42 1.22 -16.93 -1.80
CA THR A 42 2.04 -18.03 -1.26
C THR A 42 1.29 -19.00 -0.36
N HIS A 43 -0.06 -18.97 -0.36
CA HIS A 43 -0.92 -19.79 0.50
C HIS A 43 -0.72 -19.61 2.02
N ALA A 44 -0.16 -18.47 2.43
CA ALA A 44 0.09 -18.08 3.82
C ALA A 44 -1.02 -17.16 4.38
N GLU A 45 -2.25 -17.29 3.88
CA GLU A 45 -3.41 -16.44 4.21
C GLU A 45 -3.83 -16.47 5.68
N VAL A 46 -3.49 -17.54 6.39
CA VAL A 46 -3.67 -17.67 7.85
C VAL A 46 -2.89 -16.58 8.61
N TYR A 47 -1.78 -16.09 8.04
CA TYR A 47 -0.95 -15.04 8.62
C TYR A 47 -1.30 -13.63 8.13
N CYS A 48 -2.41 -13.47 7.41
CA CYS A 48 -2.88 -12.14 7.02
C CYS A 48 -3.34 -11.35 8.23
N VAL A 49 -2.91 -10.09 8.33
CA VAL A 49 -3.25 -9.21 9.46
C VAL A 49 -4.58 -8.49 9.19
N ASN A 50 -4.82 -8.09 7.94
CA ASN A 50 -5.98 -7.30 7.53
C ASN A 50 -7.21 -8.18 7.20
N GLN A 51 -7.62 -9.02 8.15
CA GLN A 51 -8.74 -9.95 8.00
C GLN A 51 -10.08 -9.25 7.71
N ASP A 52 -10.23 -7.99 8.10
CA ASP A 52 -11.40 -7.17 7.83
C ASP A 52 -11.48 -6.67 6.37
N LYS A 53 -10.39 -6.81 5.59
CA LYS A 53 -10.26 -6.34 4.20
C LYS A 53 -9.97 -7.46 3.20
N GLN A 54 -10.44 -8.69 3.45
CA GLN A 54 -10.23 -9.83 2.55
C GLN A 54 -10.57 -9.55 1.07
N PRO A 55 -11.69 -8.88 0.70
CA PRO A 55 -11.97 -8.58 -0.70
C PRO A 55 -10.90 -7.72 -1.38
N LEU A 56 -10.28 -6.81 -0.63
CA LEU A 56 -9.19 -5.95 -1.13
C LEU A 56 -7.90 -6.74 -1.29
N ILE A 57 -7.57 -7.62 -0.33
CA ILE A 57 -6.43 -8.53 -0.41
C ILE A 57 -6.57 -9.44 -1.64
N MET A 58 -7.77 -9.99 -1.87
CA MET A 58 -8.06 -10.83 -3.04
C MET A 58 -7.90 -10.10 -4.37
N ALA A 59 -8.31 -8.82 -4.44
CA ALA A 59 -8.14 -8.00 -5.63
C ALA A 59 -6.66 -7.68 -5.89
N LEU A 60 -5.91 -7.34 -4.83
CA LEU A 60 -4.47 -7.08 -4.92
C LEU A 60 -3.68 -8.33 -5.29
N SER A 61 -4.06 -9.51 -4.81
CA SER A 61 -3.37 -10.77 -5.11
C SER A 61 -3.51 -11.20 -6.58
N GLN A 62 -4.36 -10.55 -7.38
CA GLN A 62 -4.41 -10.76 -8.84
C GLN A 62 -3.25 -10.06 -9.58
N LEU A 63 -2.56 -9.11 -8.94
CA LEU A 63 -1.41 -8.43 -9.53
C LEU A 63 -0.17 -9.35 -9.50
N PRO A 64 0.76 -9.22 -10.46
CA PRO A 64 2.01 -9.98 -10.43
C PRO A 64 2.77 -9.76 -9.12
N SER A 65 3.30 -10.84 -8.54
CA SER A 65 4.11 -10.82 -7.31
C SER A 65 5.28 -9.82 -7.40
N ALA A 66 5.98 -9.80 -8.54
CA ALA A 66 7.06 -8.84 -8.80
C ALA A 66 6.59 -7.38 -8.73
N MET A 67 5.38 -7.08 -9.22
CA MET A 67 4.80 -5.73 -9.13
C MET A 67 4.45 -5.38 -7.69
N LEU A 68 3.84 -6.30 -6.94
CA LEU A 68 3.52 -6.08 -5.53
C LEU A 68 4.79 -5.82 -4.69
N LEU A 69 5.87 -6.55 -4.95
CA LEU A 69 7.16 -6.35 -4.29
C LEU A 69 7.78 -5.00 -4.64
N ALA A 70 7.86 -4.65 -5.94
CA ALA A 70 8.42 -3.39 -6.40
C ALA A 70 7.67 -2.18 -5.78
N VAL A 71 6.34 -2.21 -5.82
CA VAL A 71 5.49 -1.16 -5.23
C VAL A 71 5.69 -1.10 -3.72
N SER A 72 5.80 -2.24 -3.04
CA SER A 72 6.08 -2.27 -1.59
C SER A 72 7.42 -1.63 -1.24
N GLU A 73 8.47 -1.88 -2.01
CA GLU A 73 9.78 -1.25 -1.81
C GLU A 73 9.73 0.27 -2.02
N SER A 74 9.06 0.74 -3.07
CA SER A 74 8.87 2.19 -3.30
C SER A 74 8.16 2.88 -2.13
N TRP A 75 7.11 2.26 -1.59
CA TRP A 75 6.40 2.80 -0.42
C TRP A 75 7.22 2.75 0.87
N LYS A 76 8.06 1.72 1.07
CA LYS A 76 9.00 1.68 2.20
C LYS A 76 10.00 2.83 2.13
N GLN A 77 10.56 3.08 0.95
CA GLN A 77 11.49 4.20 0.74
C GLN A 77 10.81 5.54 0.99
N CYS A 78 9.59 5.74 0.46
CA CYS A 78 8.80 6.95 0.71
C CYS A 78 8.53 7.15 2.21
N ARG A 79 8.12 6.09 2.93
CA ARG A 79 7.95 6.15 4.40
C ARG A 79 9.24 6.53 5.10
N HIS A 80 10.38 5.94 4.72
CA HIS A 80 11.67 6.26 5.32
C HIS A 80 12.03 7.74 5.11
N GLN A 81 11.82 8.27 3.91
CA GLN A 81 12.07 9.68 3.60
C GLN A 81 11.16 10.61 4.41
N LEU A 82 9.88 10.27 4.56
CA LEU A 82 8.92 11.04 5.36
C LEU A 82 9.27 11.10 6.86
N VAL A 83 9.85 10.03 7.41
CA VAL A 83 10.23 9.96 8.83
C VAL A 83 11.61 10.58 9.08
N THR A 84 12.55 10.38 8.17
CA THR A 84 13.97 10.75 8.37
C THR A 84 14.26 12.20 7.96
N ILE A 85 13.49 12.79 7.04
CA ILE A 85 13.74 14.13 6.51
C ILE A 85 12.66 15.09 7.05
N PRO A 86 12.97 15.90 8.08
CA PRO A 86 12.06 16.93 8.57
C PRO A 86 11.74 17.91 7.44
N ALA A 87 10.45 18.24 7.26
CA ALA A 87 9.95 19.18 6.25
C ALA A 87 10.13 18.77 4.78
N ILE A 88 10.28 17.47 4.46
CA ILE A 88 10.22 17.02 3.07
C ILE A 88 8.90 17.41 2.41
N ASN A 89 8.96 17.92 1.17
CA ASN A 89 7.77 18.24 0.41
C ASN A 89 7.08 16.94 -0.03
N LYS A 90 5.95 16.63 0.62
CA LYS A 90 5.19 15.40 0.43
C LYS A 90 4.55 15.29 -0.96
N GLU A 91 4.44 16.39 -1.70
CA GLU A 91 3.86 16.42 -3.05
C GLU A 91 4.86 16.04 -4.14
N LEU A 92 6.16 16.02 -3.83
CA LEU A 92 7.23 15.73 -4.79
C LEU A 92 7.78 14.29 -4.67
N LEU A 93 7.21 13.47 -3.78
CA LEU A 93 7.53 12.05 -3.55
C LEU A 93 6.52 11.14 -4.26
#